data_AF-A0A9D4ZN57-F1
#
_entry.id   AF-A0A9D4ZN57-F1
#
_cell.length_a   1.000
_cell.length_b   1.000
_cell.length_c   1.000
_cell.angle_alpha   90.00
_cell.angle_beta   90.00
_cell.angle_gamma   90.00
#
_symmetry.space_group_name_H-M   'P 1'
#
loop_
_entity.id
_entity.type
_entity.pdbx_description
1 polymer ?
#
loop_
_entity_poly.entity_id
_entity_poly.type
_entity_poly.pdbx_seq_one_letter_code
_entity_poly.pdbx_strand_id
1 'polypeptide(L)'
;MKSSLKKLRDFTLNKGGARDKRRPLDAQHQHGDDTESMAPSMQVLTDMQEQYDGLLAAAQSISGSSYDFSRSIHEMASYMVETFGKTGDGDIGSSFSMLAKVQYEISKLLDLYAAHVSQTIIKPTESLLKELESVAEIRQQYDEKRDIYNQMKLQKPKGRRKKGDALDQQLNTIKEKLNEQATQLDLRFQSLKHGQELSLMTQAARHHKAQVHLFAKGLNSLNAVESMIKKLSTEFHIDETLSEGETGLQLNEDLYEAEADFVGNNDDDASTSSSPRSSQ
;
A
#
# COMPACT_ATOMS: atom_id res chain seq x y z
N MET A 1 19.25 -32.76 -37.68
CA MET A 1 19.51 -31.64 -38.62
C MET A 1 19.76 -30.39 -37.78
N LYS A 2 21.03 -29.95 -37.67
CA LYS A 2 21.62 -28.71 -38.25
C LYS A 2 20.94 -27.42 -37.70
N SER A 3 21.47 -26.86 -36.60
CA SER A 3 22.26 -25.60 -36.46
C SER A 3 21.38 -24.37 -36.17
N SER A 4 21.69 -23.42 -35.27
CA SER A 4 22.94 -22.63 -35.17
C SER A 4 23.10 -21.93 -33.80
N LEU A 5 24.27 -22.05 -33.16
CA LEU A 5 25.28 -20.99 -32.83
C LEU A 5 24.88 -20.02 -31.68
N LYS A 6 25.40 -20.13 -30.43
CA LYS A 6 26.76 -19.86 -29.89
C LYS A 6 27.32 -18.45 -30.12
N LYS A 7 27.71 -17.81 -28.99
CA LYS A 7 28.92 -16.96 -28.69
C LYS A 7 28.50 -15.70 -27.89
N LEU A 8 29.20 -15.21 -26.86
CA LEU A 8 30.62 -15.29 -26.52
C LEU A 8 30.82 -15.06 -25.00
N ARG A 9 31.64 -15.89 -24.36
CA ARG A 9 32.24 -15.73 -23.02
C ARG A 9 33.76 -15.93 -23.22
N ASP A 10 34.54 -15.24 -22.39
CA ASP A 10 36.01 -15.28 -22.20
C ASP A 10 36.91 -14.34 -23.01
N PHE A 11 37.72 -13.59 -22.25
CA PHE A 11 39.19 -13.51 -22.20
C PHE A 11 39.52 -12.31 -21.26
N THR A 12 40.49 -12.24 -20.35
CA THR A 12 41.63 -13.07 -19.89
C THR A 12 42.16 -12.44 -18.58
N LEU A 13 42.81 -13.27 -17.75
CA LEU A 13 43.60 -12.94 -16.56
C LEU A 13 44.88 -12.13 -16.86
N ASN A 14 45.36 -11.34 -15.88
CA ASN A 14 46.80 -11.17 -15.65
C ASN A 14 47.12 -11.06 -14.14
N LYS A 15 48.16 -11.77 -13.69
CA LYS A 15 48.48 -12.10 -12.28
C LYS A 15 49.96 -11.80 -11.98
N GLY A 16 50.24 -11.25 -10.78
CA GLY A 16 51.55 -11.27 -10.07
C GLY A 16 52.35 -9.96 -10.14
N GLY A 17 53.05 -9.46 -9.12
CA GLY A 17 53.28 -9.88 -7.73
C GLY A 17 54.28 -8.93 -7.01
N ALA A 18 54.12 -8.81 -5.68
CA ALA A 18 55.07 -8.51 -4.58
C ALA A 18 56.04 -7.28 -4.55
N ARG A 19 56.03 -6.65 -3.35
CA ARG A 19 57.12 -6.03 -2.54
C ARG A 19 57.39 -4.50 -2.56
N ASP A 20 56.85 -3.86 -1.50
CA ASP A 20 57.56 -3.07 -0.46
C ASP A 20 58.45 -1.86 -0.85
N LYS A 21 57.96 -0.63 -0.55
CA LYS A 21 58.78 0.46 0.03
C LYS A 21 57.93 1.64 0.54
N ARG A 22 58.11 1.95 1.81
CA ARG A 22 57.63 3.13 2.55
C ARG A 22 58.05 4.45 1.87
N ARG A 23 57.15 5.44 1.75
CA ARG A 23 57.10 6.68 2.57
C ARG A 23 56.04 7.71 2.06
N PRO A 24 55.62 8.63 2.94
CA PRO A 24 54.36 9.38 2.88
C PRO A 24 54.53 10.80 2.30
N LEU A 25 53.41 11.54 2.25
CA LEU A 25 53.21 12.93 1.82
C LEU A 25 52.57 12.99 0.42
N ASP A 26 51.26 13.20 0.38
CA ASP A 26 50.75 14.55 0.09
C ASP A 26 49.25 14.60 0.35
N ALA A 27 48.92 15.17 1.52
CA ALA A 27 47.64 15.79 1.76
C ALA A 27 47.55 17.02 0.85
N GLN A 28 47.07 16.84 -0.37
CA GLN A 28 46.69 17.96 -1.21
C GLN A 28 45.18 18.01 -1.33
N HIS A 29 44.63 18.73 -0.36
CA HIS A 29 43.39 19.50 -0.43
C HIS A 29 42.93 19.71 -1.87
N GLN A 30 42.02 18.86 -2.34
CA GLN A 30 40.97 19.33 -3.21
C GLN A 30 39.87 19.81 -2.28
N HIS A 31 39.92 21.11 -1.97
CA HIS A 31 38.76 21.87 -1.54
C HIS A 31 37.77 21.91 -2.71
N GLY A 32 37.07 20.79 -2.93
CA GLY A 32 35.77 20.77 -3.57
C GLY A 32 34.75 21.25 -2.54
N ASP A 33 33.86 22.15 -2.97
CA ASP A 33 32.70 22.68 -2.24
C ASP A 33 31.65 21.56 -2.09
N ASP A 34 32.05 20.43 -1.51
CA ASP A 34 31.25 19.20 -1.40
C ASP A 34 30.48 19.20 -0.08
N THR A 35 29.58 20.15 0.08
CA THR A 35 28.35 19.84 0.80
C THR A 35 27.48 19.03 -0.16
N GLU A 36 27.82 17.76 -0.35
CA GLU A 36 26.88 16.79 -0.91
C GLU A 36 25.61 16.90 -0.07
N SER A 37 24.52 17.34 -0.69
CA SER A 37 23.31 17.73 0.04
C SER A 37 22.75 16.49 0.72
N MET A 38 22.91 16.40 2.05
CA MET A 38 22.30 15.34 2.86
C MET A 38 20.76 15.36 2.76
N ALA A 39 20.18 16.48 2.35
CA ALA A 39 18.74 16.61 2.17
C ALA A 39 18.22 15.76 0.98
N PRO A 40 17.08 15.07 1.13
CA PRO A 40 16.47 14.25 0.07
C PRO A 40 16.12 15.12 -1.13
N SER A 41 16.43 14.65 -2.34
CA SER A 41 16.07 15.39 -3.56
C SER A 41 14.55 15.54 -3.68
N MET A 42 14.09 16.64 -4.28
CA MET A 42 12.66 16.87 -4.52
C MET A 42 12.04 15.75 -5.38
N GLN A 43 12.80 15.21 -6.33
CA GLN A 43 12.36 14.10 -7.18
C GLN A 43 11.97 12.86 -6.36
N VAL A 44 12.77 12.49 -5.36
CA VAL A 44 12.48 11.32 -4.50
C VAL A 44 11.16 11.50 -3.73
N LEU A 45 10.89 12.73 -3.27
CA LEU A 45 9.63 13.03 -2.58
C LEU A 45 8.44 12.94 -3.55
N THR A 46 8.60 13.44 -4.78
CA THR A 46 7.58 13.30 -5.84
C THR A 46 7.33 11.84 -6.21
N ASP A 47 8.37 11.04 -6.42
CA ASP A 47 8.24 9.62 -6.75
C ASP A 47 7.49 8.85 -5.65
N MET A 48 7.78 9.13 -4.38
CA MET A 48 7.07 8.54 -3.25
C MET A 48 5.60 8.98 -3.18
N GLN A 49 5.32 10.23 -3.49
CA GLN A 49 3.96 10.76 -3.52
C GLN A 49 3.14 10.06 -4.60
N GLU A 50 3.67 9.94 -5.82
CA GLU A 50 3.01 9.25 -6.93
C GLU A 50 2.67 7.79 -6.59
N GLN A 51 3.58 7.09 -5.88
CA GLN A 51 3.33 5.72 -5.42
C GLN A 51 2.17 5.64 -4.42
N TYR A 52 2.11 6.56 -3.46
CA TYR A 52 1.03 6.61 -2.48
C TYR A 52 -0.30 7.02 -3.10
N ASP A 53 -0.30 7.98 -4.01
CA ASP A 53 -1.50 8.38 -4.75
C ASP A 53 -2.04 7.22 -5.59
N GLY A 54 -1.16 6.45 -6.23
CA GLY A 54 -1.52 5.24 -6.96
C GLY A 54 -2.16 4.16 -6.06
N LEU A 55 -1.55 3.90 -4.89
CA LEU A 55 -2.11 2.96 -3.91
C LEU A 55 -3.47 3.45 -3.37
N LEU A 56 -3.57 4.74 -3.05
CA LEU A 56 -4.79 5.35 -2.53
C LEU A 56 -5.93 5.25 -3.55
N ALA A 57 -5.67 5.59 -4.82
CA ALA A 57 -6.65 5.49 -5.89
C ALA A 57 -7.12 4.04 -6.11
N ALA A 58 -6.20 3.08 -6.12
CA ALA A 58 -6.53 1.67 -6.22
C ALA A 58 -7.40 1.19 -5.04
N ALA A 59 -7.03 1.55 -3.81
CA ALA A 59 -7.77 1.18 -2.62
C ALA A 59 -9.17 1.82 -2.56
N GLN A 60 -9.31 3.08 -2.99
CA GLN A 60 -10.60 3.75 -3.13
C GLN A 60 -11.48 3.05 -4.18
N SER A 61 -10.91 2.64 -5.31
CA SER A 61 -11.62 1.88 -6.34
C SER A 61 -12.09 0.53 -5.82
N ILE A 62 -11.25 -0.21 -5.10
CA ILE A 62 -11.63 -1.49 -4.46
C ILE A 62 -12.75 -1.27 -3.45
N SER A 63 -12.62 -0.27 -2.57
CA SER A 63 -13.63 0.03 -1.55
C SER A 63 -14.97 0.43 -2.18
N GLY A 64 -14.95 1.29 -3.19
CA GLY A 64 -16.16 1.74 -3.89
C GLY A 64 -16.85 0.60 -4.64
N SER A 65 -16.09 -0.16 -5.45
CA SER A 65 -16.63 -1.29 -6.19
C SER A 65 -17.17 -2.41 -5.29
N SER A 66 -16.53 -2.65 -4.14
CA SER A 66 -17.03 -3.63 -3.15
C SER A 66 -18.37 -3.19 -2.53
N TYR A 67 -18.50 -1.90 -2.23
CA TYR A 67 -19.76 -1.33 -1.73
C TYR A 67 -20.86 -1.37 -2.79
N ASP A 68 -20.56 -1.01 -4.04
CA ASP A 68 -21.50 -1.10 -5.15
C ASP A 68 -21.96 -2.55 -5.38
N PHE A 69 -21.03 -3.50 -5.33
CA PHE A 69 -21.36 -4.92 -5.46
C PHE A 69 -22.23 -5.41 -4.30
N SER A 70 -21.92 -5.00 -3.06
CA SER A 70 -22.76 -5.29 -1.89
C SER A 70 -24.20 -4.83 -2.12
N ARG A 71 -24.39 -3.61 -2.62
CA ARG A 71 -25.71 -3.04 -2.90
C ARG A 71 -26.43 -3.83 -3.99
N SER A 72 -25.77 -4.15 -5.10
CA SER A 72 -26.40 -4.92 -6.18
C SER A 72 -26.81 -6.33 -5.75
N ILE A 73 -25.98 -7.02 -4.95
CA ILE A 73 -26.33 -8.33 -4.38
C ILE A 73 -27.49 -8.20 -3.39
N HIS A 74 -27.52 -7.15 -2.57
CA HIS A 74 -28.62 -6.90 -1.65
C HIS A 74 -29.94 -6.71 -2.39
N GLU A 75 -29.94 -5.90 -3.46
CA GLU A 75 -31.11 -5.67 -4.30
C GLU A 75 -31.59 -6.97 -4.96
N MET A 76 -30.66 -7.79 -5.47
CA MET A 76 -30.97 -9.12 -6.02
C MET A 76 -31.61 -10.05 -4.97
N ALA A 77 -31.06 -10.08 -3.75
CA ALA A 77 -31.63 -10.85 -2.64
C ALA A 77 -33.06 -10.41 -2.32
N SER A 78 -33.33 -9.11 -2.33
CA SER A 78 -34.67 -8.56 -2.13
C SER A 78 -35.64 -8.98 -3.24
N TYR A 79 -35.23 -8.97 -4.51
CA TYR A 79 -36.06 -9.51 -5.60
C TYR A 79 -36.35 -11.01 -5.41
N MET A 80 -35.35 -11.80 -5.00
CA MET A 80 -35.54 -13.23 -4.72
C MET A 80 -36.60 -13.47 -3.65
N VAL A 81 -36.65 -12.69 -2.59
CA VAL A 81 -37.70 -12.82 -1.55
C VAL A 81 -39.04 -12.26 -2.03
N GLU A 82 -39.05 -11.02 -2.51
CA GLU A 82 -40.28 -10.26 -2.72
C GLU A 82 -41.04 -10.67 -3.97
N THR A 83 -40.33 -11.08 -5.03
CA THR A 83 -40.93 -11.48 -6.29
C THR A 83 -41.03 -13.00 -6.35
N PHE A 84 -39.90 -13.71 -6.26
CA PHE A 84 -39.89 -15.15 -6.51
C PHE A 84 -40.29 -15.98 -5.29
N GLY A 85 -39.89 -15.55 -4.09
CA GLY A 85 -40.22 -16.23 -2.84
C GLY A 85 -41.71 -16.16 -2.49
N LYS A 86 -42.38 -15.04 -2.80
CA LYS A 86 -43.82 -14.86 -2.54
C LYS A 86 -44.73 -15.44 -3.63
N THR A 87 -44.24 -15.53 -4.86
CA THR A 87 -45.02 -16.03 -6.01
C THR A 87 -44.77 -17.50 -6.31
N GLY A 88 -43.68 -18.09 -5.79
CA GLY A 88 -43.36 -19.50 -5.96
C GLY A 88 -44.25 -20.43 -5.11
N ASP A 89 -44.67 -21.55 -5.69
CA ASP A 89 -45.37 -22.62 -4.97
C ASP A 89 -44.38 -23.44 -4.13
N GLY A 90 -44.80 -23.84 -2.93
CA GLY A 90 -44.10 -24.73 -1.99
C GLY A 90 -42.57 -24.60 -1.97
N ASP A 91 -41.89 -25.62 -2.50
CA ASP A 91 -40.45 -25.81 -2.42
C ASP A 91 -39.65 -24.79 -3.25
N ILE A 92 -40.20 -24.26 -4.36
CA ILE A 92 -39.52 -23.28 -5.20
C ILE A 92 -39.42 -21.93 -4.48
N GLY A 93 -40.53 -21.47 -3.87
CA GLY A 93 -40.53 -20.22 -3.10
C GLY A 93 -39.61 -20.29 -1.88
N SER A 94 -39.56 -21.45 -1.20
CA SER A 94 -38.65 -21.69 -0.08
C SER A 94 -37.18 -21.66 -0.51
N SER A 95 -36.87 -22.21 -1.68
CA SER A 95 -35.53 -22.22 -2.26
C SER A 95 -35.02 -20.81 -2.58
N PHE A 96 -35.85 -19.98 -3.24
CA PHE A 96 -35.53 -18.57 -3.46
C PHE A 96 -35.32 -17.80 -2.15
N SER A 97 -36.10 -18.10 -1.11
CA SER A 97 -35.95 -17.48 0.20
C SER A 97 -34.62 -17.85 0.88
N MET A 98 -34.15 -19.10 0.70
CA MET A 98 -32.86 -19.54 1.24
C MET A 98 -31.68 -19.00 0.42
N LEU A 99 -31.78 -18.96 -0.90
CA LEU A 99 -30.80 -18.29 -1.76
C LEU A 99 -30.65 -16.82 -1.40
N ALA A 100 -31.77 -16.11 -1.19
CA ALA A 100 -31.74 -14.71 -0.77
C ALA A 100 -30.99 -14.49 0.55
N LYS A 101 -31.16 -15.39 1.54
CA LYS A 101 -30.42 -15.31 2.80
C LYS A 101 -28.90 -15.36 2.56
N VAL A 102 -28.45 -16.26 1.69
CA VAL A 102 -27.03 -16.35 1.33
C VAL A 102 -26.55 -15.07 0.65
N GLN A 103 -27.35 -14.52 -0.29
CA GLN A 103 -27.03 -13.27 -0.95
C GLN A 103 -26.96 -12.09 0.04
N TYR A 104 -27.88 -11.99 0.99
CA TYR A 104 -27.79 -10.97 2.05
C TYR A 104 -26.53 -11.10 2.90
N GLU A 105 -26.11 -12.33 3.24
CA GLU A 105 -24.86 -12.53 3.96
C GLU A 105 -23.63 -12.12 3.13
N ILE A 106 -23.59 -12.46 1.83
CA ILE A 106 -22.51 -12.02 0.93
C ILE A 106 -22.47 -10.49 0.82
N SER A 107 -23.63 -9.83 0.71
CA SER A 107 -23.73 -8.36 0.73
C SER A 107 -23.11 -7.76 2.00
N LYS A 108 -23.44 -8.28 3.18
CA LYS A 108 -22.85 -7.81 4.44
C LYS A 108 -21.33 -8.00 4.48
N LEU A 109 -20.83 -9.14 3.98
CA LEU A 109 -19.39 -9.41 3.92
C LEU A 109 -18.66 -8.45 2.98
N LEU A 110 -19.25 -8.12 1.83
CA LEU A 110 -18.70 -7.14 0.88
C LEU A 110 -18.70 -5.72 1.45
N ASP A 111 -19.75 -5.32 2.15
CA ASP A 111 -19.82 -4.02 2.83
C ASP A 111 -18.75 -3.93 3.95
N LEU A 112 -18.62 -5.00 4.74
CA LEU A 112 -17.58 -5.10 5.76
C LEU A 112 -16.16 -5.07 5.14
N TYR A 113 -15.96 -5.74 4.01
CA TYR A 113 -14.69 -5.70 3.29
C TYR A 113 -14.36 -4.29 2.78
N ALA A 114 -15.34 -3.57 2.21
CA ALA A 114 -15.17 -2.16 1.82
C ALA A 114 -14.73 -1.30 3.02
N ALA A 115 -15.42 -1.46 4.16
CA ALA A 115 -15.04 -0.77 5.40
C ALA A 115 -13.63 -1.14 5.86
N HIS A 116 -13.22 -2.40 5.75
CA HIS A 116 -11.86 -2.83 6.06
C HIS A 116 -10.82 -2.20 5.12
N VAL A 117 -11.05 -2.15 3.81
CA VAL A 117 -10.14 -1.47 2.87
C VAL A 117 -9.96 0.00 3.26
N SER A 118 -11.05 0.68 3.61
CA SER A 118 -11.00 2.06 4.09
C SER A 118 -10.14 2.21 5.36
N GLN A 119 -10.33 1.35 6.35
CA GLN A 119 -9.62 1.44 7.62
C GLN A 119 -8.16 0.97 7.55
N THR A 120 -7.87 0.01 6.68
CA THR A 120 -6.58 -0.69 6.67
C THR A 120 -5.63 -0.24 5.59
N ILE A 121 -6.11 0.39 4.50
CA ILE A 121 -5.26 0.92 3.43
C ILE A 121 -5.48 2.43 3.24
N ILE A 122 -6.72 2.87 3.02
CA ILE A 122 -7.02 4.28 2.65
C ILE A 122 -6.54 5.24 3.74
N LYS A 123 -7.05 5.11 4.98
CA LYS A 123 -6.70 6.02 6.08
C LYS A 123 -5.19 6.02 6.41
N PRO A 124 -4.51 4.86 6.50
CA PRO A 124 -3.06 4.86 6.70
C PRO A 124 -2.28 5.50 5.55
N THR A 125 -2.69 5.29 4.29
CA THR A 125 -2.04 5.91 3.11
C THR A 125 -2.21 7.43 3.10
N GLU A 126 -3.41 7.93 3.45
CA GLU A 126 -3.65 9.37 3.63
C GLU A 126 -2.74 9.97 4.72
N SER A 127 -2.48 9.22 5.79
CA SER A 127 -1.55 9.65 6.85
C SER A 127 -0.11 9.74 6.34
N LEU A 128 0.35 8.73 5.58
CA LEU A 128 1.68 8.74 4.97
C LEU A 128 1.86 9.91 3.99
N LEU A 129 0.83 10.21 3.20
CA LEU A 129 0.82 11.36 2.29
C LEU A 129 0.98 12.69 3.04
N LYS A 130 0.26 12.88 4.15
CA LYS A 130 0.39 14.09 4.98
C LYS A 130 1.79 14.24 5.59
N GLU A 131 2.37 13.13 6.06
CA GLU A 131 3.74 13.15 6.59
C GLU A 131 4.76 13.49 5.50
N LEU A 132 4.59 12.95 4.29
CA LEU A 132 5.43 13.23 3.12
C LEU A 132 5.29 14.69 2.66
N GLU A 133 4.07 15.22 2.61
CA GLU A 133 3.78 16.63 2.30
C GLU A 133 4.53 17.56 3.27
N SER A 134 4.51 17.26 4.57
CA SER A 134 5.27 18.04 5.56
C SER A 134 6.79 17.99 5.33
N VAL A 135 7.34 16.86 4.86
CA VAL A 135 8.76 16.76 4.49
C VAL A 135 9.07 17.57 3.22
N ALA A 136 8.17 17.52 2.23
CA ALA A 136 8.27 18.30 0.99
C ALA A 136 8.23 19.81 1.24
N GLU A 137 7.38 20.29 2.14
CA GLU A 137 7.34 21.70 2.55
C GLU A 137 8.67 22.16 3.17
N ILE A 138 9.24 21.36 4.09
CA ILE A 138 10.53 21.70 4.72
C ILE A 138 11.67 21.67 3.68
N ARG A 139 11.59 20.75 2.71
CA ARG A 139 12.54 20.68 1.59
C ARG A 139 12.45 21.92 0.71
N GLN A 140 11.24 22.36 0.36
CA GLN A 140 11.05 23.58 -0.42
C GLN A 140 11.64 24.80 0.31
N GLN A 141 11.37 24.95 1.61
CA GLN A 141 11.96 26.03 2.41
C GLN A 141 13.50 25.96 2.47
N TYR A 142 14.07 24.76 2.45
CA TYR A 142 15.52 24.57 2.39
C TYR A 142 16.07 25.06 1.04
N ASP A 143 15.44 24.67 -0.07
CA ASP A 143 15.87 25.07 -1.42
C ASP A 143 15.77 26.60 -1.60
N GLU A 144 14.69 27.24 -1.14
CA GLU A 144 14.53 28.70 -1.15
C GLU A 144 15.64 29.41 -0.36
N LYS A 145 15.98 28.94 0.84
CA LYS A 145 17.08 29.50 1.64
C LYS A 145 18.44 29.28 0.98
N ARG A 146 18.64 28.13 0.33
CA ARG A 146 19.86 27.81 -0.41
C ARG A 146 20.05 28.76 -1.59
N ASP A 147 18.97 29.08 -2.30
CA ASP A 147 19.00 30.03 -3.40
C ASP A 147 19.36 31.45 -2.93
N ILE A 148 18.79 31.91 -1.82
CA ILE A 148 19.15 33.20 -1.20
C ILE A 148 20.64 33.21 -0.81
N TYR A 149 21.13 32.14 -0.19
CA TYR A 149 22.56 32.00 0.15
C TYR A 149 23.45 32.09 -1.10
N ASN A 150 23.10 31.37 -2.16
CA ASN A 150 23.84 31.37 -3.42
C ASN A 150 23.86 32.75 -4.08
N GLN A 151 22.73 33.47 -4.04
CA GLN A 151 22.64 34.85 -4.54
C GLN A 151 23.52 35.81 -3.72
N MET A 152 23.50 35.73 -2.39
CA MET A 152 24.38 36.54 -1.52
C MET A 152 25.86 36.23 -1.73
N LYS A 153 26.20 34.95 -1.97
CA LYS A 153 27.58 34.51 -2.30
C LYS A 153 28.05 35.14 -3.61
N LEU A 154 27.17 35.26 -4.62
CA LEU A 154 27.47 35.92 -5.91
C LEU A 154 27.64 37.44 -5.80
N GLN A 155 26.92 38.09 -4.89
CA GLN A 155 26.98 39.55 -4.71
C GLN A 155 28.23 40.04 -3.97
N LYS A 156 29.14 39.15 -3.55
CA LYS A 156 30.41 39.52 -2.91
C LYS A 156 31.28 40.37 -3.85
N PRO A 157 31.52 41.66 -3.55
CA PRO A 157 32.41 42.47 -4.36
C PRO A 157 33.86 42.03 -4.13
N LYS A 158 34.53 41.56 -5.19
CA LYS A 158 35.98 41.30 -5.20
C LYS A 158 36.73 42.63 -4.98
N GLY A 159 37.02 43.01 -3.73
CA GLY A 159 38.00 44.07 -3.45
C GLY A 159 37.77 45.05 -2.29
N ARG A 160 36.69 45.00 -1.50
CA ARG A 160 36.42 46.02 -0.46
C ARG A 160 36.50 45.46 0.98
N ARG A 161 37.73 45.44 1.53
CA ARG A 161 38.10 44.73 2.78
C ARG A 161 37.31 45.09 4.05
N LYS A 162 36.76 46.31 4.20
CA LYS A 162 36.00 46.71 5.41
C LYS A 162 34.50 46.35 5.41
N LYS A 163 33.91 46.11 4.24
CA LYS A 163 32.49 45.67 4.10
C LYS A 163 32.38 44.15 3.91
N GLY A 164 33.52 43.48 3.70
CA GLY A 164 33.64 42.03 3.54
C GLY A 164 33.36 41.26 4.84
N ASP A 165 33.95 41.67 5.97
CA ASP A 165 33.82 40.94 7.23
C ASP A 165 32.37 40.76 7.72
N ALA A 166 31.53 41.81 7.62
CA ALA A 166 30.12 41.70 8.03
C ALA A 166 29.29 40.80 7.09
N LEU A 167 29.57 40.85 5.77
CA LEU A 167 28.94 39.96 4.79
C LEU A 167 29.42 38.51 4.94
N ASP A 168 30.69 38.32 5.29
CA ASP A 168 31.28 37.02 5.56
C ASP A 168 30.67 36.38 6.81
N GLN A 169 30.50 37.15 7.89
CA GLN A 169 29.79 36.71 9.08
C GLN A 169 28.33 36.32 8.76
N GLN A 170 27.60 37.14 8.02
CA GLN A 170 26.22 36.82 7.61
C GLN A 170 26.13 35.56 6.76
N LEU A 171 27.03 35.39 5.78
CA LEU A 171 27.07 34.18 4.94
C LEU A 171 27.40 32.93 5.76
N ASN A 172 28.32 33.02 6.72
CA ASN A 172 28.63 31.89 7.60
C ASN A 172 27.43 31.51 8.46
N THR A 173 26.72 32.47 9.04
CA THR A 173 25.49 32.20 9.80
C THR A 173 24.40 31.56 8.94
N ILE A 174 24.21 32.01 7.69
CA ILE A 174 23.24 31.39 6.78
C ILE A 174 23.68 29.96 6.41
N LYS A 175 24.98 29.74 6.16
CA LYS A 175 25.54 28.42 5.86
C LYS A 175 25.34 27.44 7.02
N GLU A 176 25.60 27.85 8.25
CA GLU A 176 25.37 27.04 9.45
C GLU A 176 23.91 26.63 9.58
N LYS A 177 22.98 27.59 9.44
CA LYS A 177 21.53 27.32 9.46
C LYS A 177 21.07 26.38 8.34
N LEU A 178 21.64 26.52 7.14
CA LEU A 178 21.37 25.60 6.04
C LEU A 178 21.85 24.19 6.34
N ASN A 179 23.04 24.05 6.92
CA ASN A 179 23.60 22.75 7.27
C ASN A 179 22.79 22.05 8.39
N GLU A 180 22.36 22.83 9.39
CA GLU A 180 21.47 22.34 10.44
C GLU A 180 20.12 21.88 9.86
N GLN A 181 19.50 22.69 9.01
CA GLN A 181 18.23 22.34 8.37
C GLN A 181 18.36 21.12 7.43
N ALA A 182 19.47 20.99 6.70
CA ALA A 182 19.74 19.83 5.86
C ALA A 182 19.83 18.54 6.70
N THR A 183 20.50 18.60 7.85
CA THR A 183 20.63 17.47 8.77
C THR A 183 19.27 17.08 9.37
N GLN A 184 18.48 18.06 9.82
CA GLN A 184 17.13 17.81 10.35
C GLN A 184 16.22 17.19 9.28
N LEU A 185 16.32 17.67 8.05
CA LEU A 185 15.52 17.16 6.94
C LEU A 185 15.90 15.73 6.56
N ASP A 186 17.20 15.40 6.51
CA ASP A 186 17.68 14.03 6.28
C ASP A 186 17.18 13.07 7.38
N LEU A 187 17.34 13.44 8.66
CA LEU A 187 16.86 12.63 9.78
C LEU A 187 15.35 12.40 9.72
N ARG A 188 14.57 13.44 9.40
CA ARG A 188 13.11 13.34 9.29
C ARG A 188 12.71 12.46 8.11
N PHE A 189 13.37 12.60 6.97
CA PHE A 189 13.14 11.77 5.80
C PHE A 189 13.47 10.30 6.05
N GLN A 190 14.60 10.01 6.71
CA GLN A 190 14.96 8.64 7.10
C GLN A 190 13.93 8.03 8.07
N SER A 191 13.46 8.82 9.04
CA SER A 191 12.39 8.39 9.95
C SER A 191 11.09 8.07 9.21
N LEU A 192 10.70 8.91 8.25
CA LEU A 192 9.52 8.69 7.40
C LEU A 192 9.67 7.39 6.60
N LYS A 193 10.81 7.20 5.93
CA LYS A 193 11.07 6.02 5.11
C LYS A 193 11.06 4.72 5.92
N HIS A 194 11.66 4.74 7.11
CA HIS A 194 11.65 3.56 7.98
C HIS A 194 10.24 3.24 8.49
N GLY A 195 9.47 4.26 8.91
CA GLY A 195 8.08 4.09 9.32
C GLY A 195 7.17 3.62 8.18
N GLN A 196 7.42 4.08 6.96
CA GLN A 196 6.71 3.71 5.75
C GLN A 196 6.77 2.21 5.48
N GLU A 197 7.95 1.60 5.48
CA GLU A 197 8.10 0.17 5.13
C GLU A 197 7.24 -0.72 6.03
N LEU A 198 7.27 -0.45 7.34
CA LEU A 198 6.45 -1.16 8.32
C LEU A 198 4.96 -0.84 8.16
N SER A 199 4.62 0.42 7.88
CA SER A 199 3.24 0.84 7.63
C SER A 199 2.66 0.10 6.43
N LEU A 200 3.33 0.12 5.28
CA LEU A 200 2.89 -0.55 4.05
C LEU A 200 2.75 -2.07 4.26
N MET A 201 3.70 -2.71 4.94
CA MET A 201 3.60 -4.13 5.28
C MET A 201 2.39 -4.43 6.17
N THR A 202 2.12 -3.55 7.14
CA THR A 202 0.95 -3.68 8.03
C THR A 202 -0.36 -3.53 7.25
N GLN A 203 -0.43 -2.58 6.32
CA GLN A 203 -1.58 -2.40 5.44
C GLN A 203 -1.82 -3.65 4.57
N ALA A 204 -0.77 -4.18 3.94
CA ALA A 204 -0.84 -5.39 3.12
C ALA A 204 -1.30 -6.62 3.92
N ALA A 205 -0.72 -6.85 5.10
CA ALA A 205 -1.10 -7.97 5.97
C ALA A 205 -2.57 -7.87 6.43
N ARG A 206 -3.03 -6.67 6.79
CA ARG A 206 -4.42 -6.44 7.20
C ARG A 206 -5.40 -6.57 6.04
N HIS A 207 -5.03 -6.09 4.85
CA HIS A 207 -5.82 -6.28 3.64
C HIS A 207 -5.98 -7.75 3.27
N HIS A 208 -4.86 -8.49 3.27
CA HIS A 208 -4.87 -9.94 3.06
C HIS A 208 -5.80 -10.64 4.06
N LYS A 209 -5.72 -10.31 5.36
CA LYS A 209 -6.62 -10.86 6.37
C LYS A 209 -8.10 -10.53 6.09
N ALA A 210 -8.40 -9.33 5.62
CA ALA A 210 -9.76 -8.94 5.24
C ALA A 210 -10.27 -9.71 4.02
N GLN A 211 -9.41 -9.95 3.02
CA GLN A 211 -9.73 -10.79 1.87
C GLN A 211 -10.01 -12.24 2.28
N VAL A 212 -9.12 -12.84 3.09
CA VAL A 212 -9.32 -14.19 3.61
C VAL A 212 -10.65 -14.29 4.38
N HIS A 213 -10.97 -13.30 5.20
CA HIS A 213 -12.24 -13.25 5.92
C HIS A 213 -13.44 -13.21 4.97
N LEU A 214 -13.43 -12.30 3.98
CA LEU A 214 -14.49 -12.19 2.97
C LEU A 214 -14.72 -13.51 2.25
N PHE A 215 -13.66 -14.10 1.68
CA PHE A 215 -13.78 -15.31 0.86
C PHE A 215 -14.11 -16.55 1.68
N ALA A 216 -13.47 -16.74 2.85
CA ALA A 216 -13.74 -17.91 3.68
C ALA A 216 -15.18 -17.90 4.21
N LYS A 217 -15.66 -16.75 4.70
CA LYS A 217 -17.06 -16.62 5.17
C LYS A 217 -18.05 -16.71 4.01
N GLY A 218 -17.73 -16.10 2.86
CA GLY A 218 -18.57 -16.16 1.67
C GLY A 218 -18.72 -17.58 1.14
N LEU A 219 -17.63 -18.33 1.05
CA LEU A 219 -17.64 -19.75 0.66
C LEU A 219 -18.49 -20.59 1.60
N ASN A 220 -18.33 -20.39 2.92
CA ASN A 220 -19.15 -21.10 3.91
C ASN A 220 -20.65 -20.79 3.74
N SER A 221 -21.01 -19.54 3.46
CA SER A 221 -22.41 -19.17 3.20
C SER A 221 -22.95 -19.82 1.92
N LEU A 222 -22.14 -19.92 0.86
CA LEU A 222 -22.53 -20.59 -0.39
C LEU A 222 -22.71 -22.10 -0.20
N ASN A 223 -21.78 -22.76 0.50
CA ASN A 223 -21.84 -24.20 0.76
C ASN A 223 -23.08 -24.60 1.58
N ALA A 224 -23.61 -23.69 2.41
CA ALA A 224 -24.80 -23.94 3.23
C ALA A 224 -26.07 -24.23 2.40
N VAL A 225 -26.12 -23.82 1.13
CA VAL A 225 -27.26 -24.08 0.23
C VAL A 225 -26.96 -25.06 -0.89
N GLU A 226 -25.71 -25.53 -1.02
CA GLU A 226 -25.26 -26.36 -2.15
C GLU A 226 -26.06 -27.67 -2.28
N SER A 227 -26.32 -28.37 -1.17
CA SER A 227 -27.10 -29.62 -1.19
C SER A 227 -28.53 -29.42 -1.66
N MET A 228 -29.14 -28.26 -1.38
CA MET A 228 -30.50 -27.95 -1.82
C MET A 228 -30.51 -27.63 -3.32
N ILE A 229 -29.55 -26.82 -3.78
CA ILE A 229 -29.40 -26.48 -5.20
C ILE A 229 -29.24 -27.75 -6.04
N LYS A 230 -28.33 -28.66 -5.65
CA LYS A 230 -28.14 -29.96 -6.34
C LYS A 230 -29.42 -30.79 -6.43
N LYS A 231 -30.22 -30.82 -5.35
CA LYS A 231 -31.50 -31.54 -5.34
C LYS A 231 -32.48 -30.93 -6.35
N LEU A 232 -32.64 -29.60 -6.32
CA LEU A 232 -33.53 -28.88 -7.24
C LEU A 232 -33.11 -29.08 -8.69
N SER A 233 -31.82 -28.97 -8.99
CA SER A 233 -31.35 -29.13 -10.37
C SER A 233 -31.54 -30.54 -10.89
N THR A 234 -31.42 -31.55 -10.02
CA THR A 234 -31.77 -32.93 -10.37
C THR A 234 -33.28 -33.08 -10.63
N GLU A 235 -34.11 -32.50 -9.76
CA GLU A 235 -35.58 -32.59 -9.81
C GLU A 235 -36.18 -31.86 -11.02
N PHE A 236 -35.62 -30.70 -11.36
CA PHE A 236 -36.08 -29.84 -12.47
C PHE A 236 -35.26 -29.99 -13.75
N HIS A 237 -34.32 -30.95 -13.79
CA HIS A 237 -33.41 -31.17 -14.92
C HIS A 237 -32.69 -29.89 -15.38
N ILE A 238 -32.21 -29.10 -14.43
CA ILE A 238 -31.47 -27.86 -14.68
C ILE A 238 -30.01 -28.22 -14.95
N ASP A 239 -29.48 -27.71 -16.05
CA ASP A 239 -28.06 -27.80 -16.36
C ASP A 239 -27.29 -26.76 -15.53
N GLU A 240 -26.45 -27.24 -14.61
CA GLU A 240 -25.59 -26.40 -13.75
C GLU A 240 -24.18 -26.21 -14.34
N THR A 241 -23.89 -26.74 -15.53
CA THR A 241 -22.54 -26.70 -16.08
C THR A 241 -22.12 -25.26 -16.40
N LEU A 242 -21.09 -24.79 -15.71
CA LEU A 242 -20.39 -23.57 -16.05
C LEU A 242 -19.32 -23.94 -17.08
N SER A 243 -19.55 -23.63 -18.36
CA SER A 243 -18.56 -23.85 -19.41
C SER A 243 -17.38 -22.90 -19.22
N GLU A 244 -16.28 -23.42 -18.67
CA GLU A 244 -15.00 -22.70 -18.54
C GLU A 244 -14.47 -22.19 -19.90
N GLY A 245 -14.91 -22.79 -21.01
CA GLY A 245 -14.52 -22.41 -22.36
C GLY A 245 -15.18 -21.14 -22.92
N GLU A 246 -16.28 -20.65 -22.35
CA GLU A 246 -16.99 -19.47 -22.88
C GLU A 246 -16.46 -18.13 -22.36
N THR A 247 -15.74 -18.13 -21.23
CA THR A 247 -15.17 -16.91 -20.65
C THR A 247 -13.78 -16.57 -21.20
N GLY A 248 -13.11 -17.53 -21.85
CA GLY A 248 -11.74 -17.37 -22.37
C GLY A 248 -10.66 -17.22 -21.29
N LEU A 249 -10.99 -17.47 -20.02
CA LEU A 249 -10.08 -17.34 -18.88
C LEU A 249 -9.60 -18.73 -18.43
N GLN A 250 -8.37 -19.10 -18.81
CA GLN A 250 -7.71 -20.28 -18.24
C GLN A 250 -7.12 -19.93 -16.87
N LEU A 251 -7.65 -20.56 -15.82
CA LEU A 251 -7.04 -20.54 -14.50
C LEU A 251 -5.94 -21.62 -14.47
N ASN A 252 -4.70 -21.22 -14.16
CA ASN A 252 -3.62 -22.18 -13.94
C ASN A 252 -3.85 -22.88 -12.59
N GLU A 253 -4.28 -24.14 -12.64
CA GLU A 253 -4.59 -24.95 -11.45
C GLU A 253 -3.35 -25.36 -10.62
N ASP A 254 -2.14 -25.17 -11.15
CA ASP A 254 -0.89 -25.65 -10.55
C ASP A 254 -0.38 -24.87 -9.30
N LEU A 255 -1.21 -24.04 -8.65
CA LEU A 255 -0.78 -23.14 -7.56
C LEU A 255 -1.44 -23.35 -6.19
N TYR A 256 -2.27 -24.38 -6.01
CA TYR A 256 -2.97 -24.64 -4.75
C TYR A 256 -2.38 -25.82 -3.96
N GLU A 257 -1.21 -25.63 -3.35
CA GLU A 257 -0.85 -26.34 -2.12
C GLU A 257 -0.61 -25.31 -1.01
N ALA A 258 -1.71 -24.91 -0.36
CA ALA A 258 -1.65 -24.23 0.93
C ALA A 258 -2.64 -24.94 1.87
N GLU A 259 -2.12 -25.85 2.69
CA GLU A 259 -2.88 -26.48 3.77
C GLU A 259 -3.41 -25.38 4.71
N ALA A 260 -4.74 -25.24 4.76
CA ALA A 260 -5.43 -24.28 5.59
C ALA A 260 -5.95 -24.95 6.88
N ASP A 261 -5.07 -25.15 7.86
CA ASP A 261 -5.48 -25.39 9.25
C ASP A 261 -5.62 -24.05 9.97
N PHE A 262 -6.71 -23.32 9.70
CA PHE A 262 -7.10 -22.14 10.49
C PHE A 262 -8.30 -22.48 11.38
N VAL A 263 -8.02 -23.01 12.57
CA VAL A 263 -9.00 -23.13 13.66
C VAL A 263 -9.24 -21.74 14.24
N GLY A 264 -10.28 -21.07 13.75
CA GLY A 264 -10.84 -19.87 14.39
C GLY A 264 -11.78 -20.28 15.51
N ASN A 265 -11.32 -20.24 16.75
CA ASN A 265 -12.22 -20.21 17.90
C ASN A 265 -13.02 -18.89 17.87
N ASN A 266 -14.33 -19.01 17.64
CA ASN A 266 -15.28 -17.96 17.97
C ASN A 266 -15.54 -18.04 19.47
N ASP A 267 -15.32 -16.95 20.18
CA ASP A 267 -16.06 -16.63 21.39
C ASP A 267 -16.35 -15.13 21.34
N ASP A 268 -17.45 -14.79 20.66
CA ASP A 268 -18.23 -13.60 20.99
C ASP A 268 -19.31 -14.06 21.95
N ASP A 269 -19.30 -13.55 23.18
CA ASP A 269 -20.56 -13.35 23.89
C ASP A 269 -20.59 -11.93 24.46
N ALA A 270 -21.65 -11.24 24.07
CA ALA A 270 -21.82 -9.82 24.22
C ALA A 270 -22.72 -9.51 25.43
N SER A 271 -22.21 -8.62 26.29
CA SER A 271 -22.93 -7.52 26.94
C SER A 271 -24.05 -7.81 27.97
N THR A 272 -23.93 -7.12 29.11
CA THR A 272 -24.92 -6.27 29.83
C THR A 272 -24.56 -6.32 31.34
N SER A 273 -24.61 -5.29 32.19
CA SER A 273 -25.34 -4.02 32.23
C SER A 273 -24.67 -3.06 33.24
N SER A 274 -24.75 -1.76 32.96
CA SER A 274 -24.51 -0.60 33.85
C SER A 274 -25.44 -0.57 35.08
N SER A 275 -25.00 -0.24 36.31
CA SER A 275 -24.97 1.10 36.97
C SER A 275 -25.13 0.91 38.51
N PRO A 276 -25.01 1.92 39.40
CA PRO A 276 -24.20 3.14 39.41
C PRO A 276 -23.37 3.29 40.70
N ARG A 277 -22.53 4.34 40.68
CA ARG A 277 -21.59 4.81 41.70
C ARG A 277 -22.30 5.56 42.83
N SER A 278 -22.19 5.11 44.08
CA SER A 278 -22.51 5.89 45.28
C SER A 278 -21.26 6.64 45.75
N SER A 279 -21.33 7.97 45.84
CA SER A 279 -20.48 8.78 46.72
C SER A 279 -21.07 10.19 46.86
N GLN A 280 -21.50 10.46 48.10
CA GLN A 280 -21.79 11.76 48.75
C GLN A 280 -22.97 12.60 48.26
#